data_AF-A0A4U0TUP9-F1
#
_entry.id   AF-A0A4U0TUP9-F1
#
_cell.length_a   1.000
_cell.length_b   1.000
_cell.length_c   1.000
_cell.angle_alpha   90.00
_cell.angle_beta   90.00
_cell.angle_gamma   90.00
#
_symmetry.space_group_name_H-M   'P 1'
#
loop_
_entity.id
_entity.type
_entity.pdbx_description
1 polymer ?
#
loop_
_entity_poly.entity_id
_entity_poly.type
_entity_poly.pdbx_seq_one_letter_code
_entity_poly.pdbx_strand_id
1 'polypeptide(L)'
;MLGPDTASVVNTSDPNAFPVQRLTLPPAGRGVLLDIWSHTHHSYDPFTSRPITLAELHACATAQNTSFQPGDILILRTGWVSAYHALPPAARESLGRVKNFAHTFVGVEQTEGMLDFLHDGYFSAVAGDQPGFECWPPGEVSLHRFLLPLWGVPIGEMWDLERSQGPLVGHGQDS
;
A
#
# COMPACT_ATOMS: atom_id res chain seq x y z
N MET A 1 7.61 44.88 3.67
CA MET A 1 6.96 44.90 5.00
C MET A 1 5.91 43.80 4.98
N LEU A 2 6.29 42.58 5.35
CA LEU A 2 5.43 41.39 5.35
C LEU A 2 5.00 41.14 6.81
N GLY A 3 3.70 41.12 7.07
CA GLY A 3 3.14 40.69 8.36
C GLY A 3 3.05 39.15 8.42
N PRO A 4 3.14 38.54 9.61
CA PRO A 4 3.07 37.08 9.74
C PRO A 4 1.61 36.61 9.73
N ASP A 5 1.26 35.80 8.74
CA ASP A 5 0.01 35.03 8.74
C ASP A 5 0.11 33.83 9.69
N THR A 6 -0.95 33.66 10.45
CA THR A 6 -1.11 32.74 11.57
C THR A 6 -1.16 31.28 11.14
N ALA A 7 -0.18 30.47 11.57
CA ALA A 7 -0.34 29.04 11.66
C ALA A 7 -1.29 28.72 12.84
N SER A 8 -2.39 28.04 12.58
CA SER A 8 -3.26 27.51 13.64
C SER A 8 -2.49 26.45 14.43
N VAL A 9 -2.18 26.77 15.69
CA VAL A 9 -1.62 25.80 16.64
C VAL A 9 -2.71 24.80 16.97
N VAL A 10 -2.51 23.53 16.57
CA VAL A 10 -3.35 22.41 17.01
C VAL A 10 -3.16 22.25 18.51
N ASN A 11 -4.27 22.29 19.26
CA ASN A 11 -4.26 22.14 20.71
C ASN A 11 -3.87 20.71 21.10
N THR A 12 -2.66 20.54 21.65
CA THR A 12 -2.11 19.24 22.08
C THR A 12 -2.66 18.74 23.42
N SER A 13 -3.67 19.41 23.98
CA SER A 13 -4.26 19.04 25.28
C SER A 13 -5.51 18.18 25.18
N ASP A 14 -5.94 17.76 23.98
CA ASP A 14 -7.12 16.91 23.81
C ASP A 14 -6.76 15.43 24.05
N PRO A 15 -7.26 14.79 25.12
CA PRO A 15 -7.02 13.37 25.38
C PRO A 15 -7.67 12.43 24.36
N ASN A 16 -8.54 12.94 23.48
CA ASN A 16 -9.14 12.20 22.35
C ASN A 16 -8.45 12.47 21.01
N ALA A 17 -7.42 13.33 20.97
CA ALA A 17 -6.60 13.46 19.79
C ALA A 17 -5.74 12.20 19.66
N PHE A 18 -5.94 11.41 18.60
CA PHE A 18 -4.92 10.46 18.17
C PHE A 18 -3.73 11.28 17.70
N PRO A 19 -2.60 11.35 18.44
CA PRO A 19 -1.45 12.05 17.93
C PRO A 19 -0.99 11.25 16.70
N VAL A 20 -0.97 11.88 15.53
CA VAL A 20 -0.06 11.42 14.48
C VAL A 20 1.30 11.42 15.14
N GLN A 21 1.84 10.23 15.45
CA GLN A 21 3.20 10.15 15.99
C GLN A 21 4.08 10.92 15.01
N ARG A 22 4.80 11.91 15.53
CA ARG A 22 5.59 12.83 14.71
C ARG A 22 6.76 12.04 14.12
N LEU A 23 6.53 11.38 12.99
CA LEU A 23 7.56 10.90 12.09
C LEU A 23 8.35 12.14 11.67
N THR A 24 9.49 12.34 12.31
CA THR A 24 10.32 13.54 12.11
C THR A 24 11.01 13.51 10.75
N LEU A 25 11.02 12.33 10.12
CA LEU A 25 11.47 12.02 8.77
C LEU A 25 10.51 10.96 8.18
N PRO A 26 10.31 10.92 6.84
CA PRO A 26 9.61 9.80 6.22
C PRO A 26 10.29 8.48 6.61
N PRO A 27 9.55 7.36 6.70
CA PRO A 27 10.15 6.06 6.97
C PRO A 27 11.26 5.82 5.93
N ALA A 28 12.50 5.79 6.42
CA ALA A 28 13.68 5.48 5.63
C ALA A 28 14.08 4.04 5.99
N GLY A 29 13.89 3.14 5.03
CA GLY A 29 14.11 1.71 5.24
C GLY A 29 14.35 1.00 3.91
N ARG A 30 14.57 -0.31 3.98
CA ARG A 30 14.64 -1.14 2.78
C ARG A 30 13.24 -1.35 2.22
N GLY A 31 13.02 -0.93 0.98
CA GLY A 31 11.78 -1.24 0.26
C GLY A 31 11.83 -2.63 -0.34
N VAL A 32 10.77 -3.42 -0.13
CA VAL A 32 10.55 -4.72 -0.74
C VAL A 32 9.35 -4.63 -1.67
N LEU A 33 9.60 -4.68 -2.97
CA LEU A 33 8.56 -4.64 -4.00
C LEU A 33 8.12 -6.06 -4.37
N LEU A 34 6.84 -6.37 -4.22
CA LEU A 34 6.20 -7.56 -4.80
C LEU A 34 5.38 -7.15 -6.03
N ASP A 35 5.79 -7.63 -7.21
CA ASP A 35 5.12 -7.39 -8.48
C ASP A 35 4.03 -8.44 -8.74
N ILE A 36 2.93 -8.32 -8.00
CA ILE A 36 1.76 -9.21 -8.11
C ILE A 36 1.14 -9.13 -9.51
N TRP A 37 1.14 -7.94 -10.11
CA TRP A 37 0.59 -7.74 -11.44
C TRP A 37 1.30 -8.61 -12.48
N SER A 38 2.63 -8.50 -12.58
CA SER A 38 3.41 -9.32 -13.52
C SER A 38 3.40 -10.79 -13.13
N HIS A 39 3.45 -11.11 -11.82
CA HIS A 39 3.44 -12.49 -11.32
C HIS A 39 2.18 -13.26 -11.71
N THR A 40 1.02 -12.60 -11.74
CA THR A 40 -0.25 -13.21 -12.17
C THR A 40 -0.47 -13.13 -13.68
N HIS A 41 0.52 -12.69 -14.46
CA HIS A 41 0.41 -12.48 -15.91
C HIS A 41 -0.76 -11.57 -16.31
N HIS A 42 -1.03 -10.53 -15.52
CA HIS A 42 -2.11 -9.57 -15.78
C HIS A 42 -3.50 -10.25 -15.88
N SER A 43 -3.72 -11.35 -15.14
CA SER A 43 -4.89 -12.23 -15.31
C SER A 43 -6.15 -11.77 -14.60
N TYR A 44 -6.14 -10.59 -13.99
CA TYR A 44 -7.28 -10.04 -13.26
C TYR A 44 -7.55 -8.59 -13.62
N ASP A 45 -8.74 -8.10 -13.24
CA ASP A 45 -9.11 -6.70 -13.37
C ASP A 45 -8.84 -5.94 -12.05
N PRO A 46 -7.90 -4.98 -12.01
CA PRO A 46 -7.60 -4.19 -10.83
C PRO A 46 -8.79 -3.35 -10.31
N PHE A 47 -9.81 -3.08 -11.14
CA PHE A 47 -10.99 -2.31 -10.76
C PHE A 47 -12.11 -3.15 -10.12
N THR A 48 -11.87 -4.45 -9.89
CA THR A 48 -12.82 -5.36 -9.24
C THR A 48 -12.41 -5.68 -7.81
N SER A 49 -13.36 -6.17 -7.00
CA SER A 49 -13.10 -6.65 -5.64
C SER A 49 -12.34 -7.97 -5.67
N ARG A 50 -11.02 -7.89 -5.84
CA ARG A 50 -10.13 -9.04 -5.86
C ARG A 50 -9.21 -9.03 -4.65
N PRO A 51 -9.36 -9.98 -3.71
CA PRO A 51 -8.40 -10.16 -2.64
C PRO A 51 -7.11 -10.77 -3.18
N ILE A 52 -5.97 -10.16 -2.86
CA ILE A 52 -4.63 -10.72 -3.03
C ILE A 52 -4.35 -11.54 -1.77
N THR A 53 -4.26 -12.85 -1.94
CA THR A 53 -4.15 -13.79 -0.83
C THR A 53 -2.74 -13.79 -0.23
N LEU A 54 -2.61 -14.20 1.03
CA LEU A 54 -1.30 -14.41 1.68
C LEU A 54 -0.43 -15.40 0.89
N ALA A 55 -1.06 -16.45 0.36
CA ALA A 55 -0.39 -17.44 -0.47
C ALA A 55 0.20 -16.81 -1.76
N GLU A 56 -0.53 -15.89 -2.40
CA GLU A 56 -0.02 -15.17 -3.57
C GLU A 56 1.12 -14.22 -3.21
N LEU A 57 1.09 -13.55 -2.06
CA LEU A 57 2.20 -12.71 -1.61
C LEU A 57 3.47 -13.56 -1.42
N HIS A 58 3.38 -14.71 -0.74
CA HIS A 58 4.51 -15.61 -0.55
C HIS A 58 4.98 -16.26 -1.85
N ALA A 59 4.07 -16.63 -2.75
CA ALA A 59 4.41 -17.20 -4.05
C ALA A 59 5.17 -16.18 -4.91
N CYS A 60 4.72 -14.92 -4.92
CA CYS A 60 5.39 -13.83 -5.60
C CYS A 60 6.77 -13.56 -5.00
N ALA A 61 6.89 -13.45 -3.67
CA ALA A 61 8.17 -13.26 -2.99
C ALA A 61 9.16 -14.38 -3.32
N THR A 62 8.69 -15.63 -3.34
CA THR A 62 9.50 -16.81 -3.70
C THR A 62 9.95 -16.74 -5.17
N ALA A 63 9.05 -16.44 -6.09
CA ALA A 63 9.37 -16.31 -7.52
C ALA A 63 10.40 -15.19 -7.79
N GLN A 64 10.35 -14.12 -7.00
CA GLN A 64 11.31 -13.01 -7.05
C GLN A 64 12.58 -13.25 -6.22
N ASN A 65 12.75 -14.41 -5.58
CA ASN A 65 13.83 -14.71 -4.64
C ASN A 65 14.03 -13.62 -3.58
N THR A 66 12.91 -13.12 -3.06
CA THR A 66 12.85 -12.00 -2.10
C THR A 66 12.55 -12.53 -0.70
N SER A 67 13.31 -12.04 0.29
CA SER A 67 13.09 -12.34 1.71
C SER A 67 12.69 -11.07 2.46
N PHE A 68 11.78 -11.20 3.41
CA PHE A 68 11.41 -10.11 4.32
C PHE A 68 12.35 -10.08 5.54
N GLN A 69 12.65 -8.88 6.03
CA GLN A 69 13.30 -8.69 7.33
C GLN A 69 12.57 -7.60 8.13
N PRO A 70 12.69 -7.62 9.46
CA PRO A 70 12.12 -6.57 10.30
C PRO A 70 12.56 -5.17 9.87
N GLY A 71 11.60 -4.24 9.82
CA GLY A 71 11.80 -2.86 9.38
C GLY A 71 11.63 -2.64 7.88
N ASP A 72 11.36 -3.68 7.09
CA ASP A 72 11.07 -3.52 5.66
C ASP A 72 9.83 -2.67 5.41
N ILE A 73 9.85 -1.96 4.28
CA ILE A 73 8.66 -1.34 3.71
C ILE A 73 8.11 -2.30 2.66
N LEU A 74 6.97 -2.92 2.92
CA LEU A 74 6.31 -3.83 1.97
C LEU A 74 5.56 -3.00 0.92
N ILE A 75 5.93 -3.16 -0.35
CA ILE A 75 5.35 -2.42 -1.47
C ILE A 75 4.72 -3.41 -2.45
N LEU A 76 3.44 -3.22 -2.77
CA LEU A 76 2.71 -4.08 -3.69
C LEU A 76 2.42 -3.36 -5.01
N ARG A 77 2.88 -3.94 -6.13
CA ARG A 77 2.43 -3.55 -7.47
C ARG A 77 1.30 -4.47 -7.92
N THR A 78 0.11 -3.91 -7.99
CA THR A 78 -1.15 -4.61 -8.29
C THR A 78 -1.69 -4.28 -9.68
N GLY A 79 -1.09 -3.30 -10.36
CA GLY A 79 -1.45 -2.90 -11.72
C GLY A 79 -2.54 -1.86 -11.78
N TRP A 80 -3.03 -1.35 -10.64
CA TRP A 80 -4.15 -0.41 -10.60
C TRP A 80 -3.82 0.92 -11.27
N VAL A 81 -2.69 1.54 -10.93
CA VAL A 81 -2.25 2.82 -11.53
C VAL A 81 -1.99 2.66 -13.02
N SER A 82 -1.33 1.56 -13.42
CA SER A 82 -1.05 1.25 -14.83
C SER A 82 -2.35 1.10 -15.63
N ALA A 83 -3.30 0.30 -15.12
CA ALA A 83 -4.61 0.13 -15.73
C ALA A 83 -5.40 1.45 -15.78
N TYR A 84 -5.32 2.27 -14.73
CA TYR A 84 -5.99 3.56 -14.67
C TYR A 84 -5.48 4.53 -15.74
N HIS A 85 -4.17 4.58 -15.96
CA HIS A 85 -3.57 5.41 -17.00
C HIS A 85 -3.91 4.95 -18.42
N ALA A 86 -4.19 3.66 -18.62
CA ALA A 86 -4.64 3.12 -19.90
C ALA A 86 -6.11 3.46 -20.23
N LEU A 87 -6.91 3.90 -19.25
CA LEU A 87 -8.33 4.18 -19.46
C LEU A 87 -8.59 5.51 -20.20
N PRO A 88 -9.61 5.55 -21.07
CA PRO A 88 -10.06 6.80 -21.68
C PRO A 88 -10.58 7.78 -20.61
N PRO A 89 -10.54 9.10 -20.86
CA PRO A 89 -10.94 10.12 -19.87
C PRO A 89 -12.33 9.89 -19.27
N ALA A 90 -13.32 9.52 -20.10
CA ALA A 90 -14.69 9.27 -19.62
C ALA A 90 -14.78 8.09 -18.63
N ALA A 91 -13.99 7.03 -18.84
CA ALA A 91 -13.94 5.89 -17.92
C ALA A 91 -13.28 6.28 -16.59
N ARG A 92 -12.21 7.08 -16.63
CA ARG A 92 -11.57 7.62 -15.42
C ARG A 92 -12.51 8.49 -14.60
N GLU A 93 -13.30 9.34 -15.24
CA GLU A 93 -14.33 10.14 -14.56
C GLU A 93 -15.40 9.25 -13.91
N SER A 94 -15.78 8.15 -14.55
CA SER A 94 -16.79 7.24 -14.00
C SER A 94 -16.32 6.57 -12.70
N LEU A 95 -15.05 6.18 -12.61
CA LEU A 95 -14.45 5.61 -11.39
C LEU A 95 -14.48 6.60 -10.22
N GLY A 96 -14.26 7.89 -10.48
CA GLY A 96 -14.32 8.94 -9.46
C GLY A 96 -15.73 9.39 -9.07
N ARG A 97 -16.77 8.98 -9.81
CA ARG A 97 -18.18 9.37 -9.57
C ARG A 97 -18.99 8.29 -8.85
N VAL A 98 -18.39 7.16 -8.52
CA VAL A 98 -19.05 6.10 -7.74
C VAL A 98 -19.48 6.69 -6.39
N LYS A 99 -20.75 6.47 -6.02
CA LYS A 99 -21.37 7.05 -4.82
C LYS A 99 -21.47 6.01 -3.71
N ASN A 100 -21.74 6.49 -2.49
CA ASN A 100 -22.06 5.65 -1.34
C ASN A 100 -20.98 4.61 -1.00
N PHE A 101 -19.71 4.91 -1.29
CA PHE A 101 -18.58 4.01 -1.10
C PHE A 101 -18.73 2.65 -1.82
N ALA A 102 -19.58 2.56 -2.84
CA ALA A 102 -19.82 1.36 -3.64
C ALA A 102 -18.68 1.08 -4.65
N HIS A 103 -17.46 1.51 -4.32
CA HIS A 103 -16.28 1.22 -5.11
C HIS A 103 -15.97 -0.28 -5.06
N THR A 104 -15.08 -0.71 -5.95
CA THR A 104 -14.50 -2.04 -5.95
C THR A 104 -13.03 -1.88 -6.30
N PHE A 105 -12.15 -2.39 -5.45
CA PHE A 105 -10.71 -2.26 -5.66
C PHE A 105 -10.03 -3.58 -5.34
N VAL A 106 -9.04 -3.94 -6.17
CA VAL A 106 -8.07 -4.95 -5.79
C VAL A 106 -7.36 -4.50 -4.51
N GLY A 107 -7.01 -5.45 -3.66
CA GLY A 107 -6.29 -5.16 -2.42
C GLY A 107 -5.91 -6.43 -1.70
N VAL A 108 -5.14 -6.27 -0.63
CA VAL A 108 -4.74 -7.40 0.22
C VAL A 108 -5.95 -8.03 0.89
N GLU A 109 -5.99 -9.36 0.97
CA GLU A 109 -7.05 -10.06 1.69
C GLU A 109 -7.09 -9.71 3.18
N GLN A 110 -8.27 -9.80 3.78
CA GLN A 110 -8.54 -9.38 5.15
C GLN A 110 -8.78 -10.60 6.04
N THR A 111 -7.74 -11.42 6.21
CA THR A 111 -7.77 -12.64 7.01
C THR A 111 -6.92 -12.49 8.27
N GLU A 112 -7.18 -13.31 9.30
CA GLU A 112 -6.32 -13.36 10.49
C GLU A 112 -4.88 -13.73 10.12
N GLY A 113 -4.69 -14.67 9.19
CA GLY A 113 -3.35 -15.03 8.71
C GLY A 113 -2.59 -13.86 8.05
N MET A 114 -3.30 -12.98 7.33
CA MET A 114 -2.69 -11.76 6.79
C MET A 114 -2.31 -10.78 7.91
N LEU A 115 -3.14 -10.62 8.93
CA LEU A 115 -2.80 -9.81 10.09
C LEU A 115 -1.55 -10.34 10.79
N ASP A 116 -1.50 -11.64 11.06
CA ASP A 116 -0.35 -12.29 11.69
C ASP A 116 0.92 -12.08 10.86
N PHE A 117 0.84 -12.26 9.53
CA PHE A 117 1.97 -11.99 8.63
C PHE A 117 2.47 -10.54 8.71
N LEU A 118 1.55 -9.56 8.69
CA LEU A 118 1.91 -8.15 8.74
C LEU A 118 2.48 -7.76 10.12
N HIS A 119 1.92 -8.30 11.18
CA HIS A 119 2.35 -8.07 12.55
C HIS A 119 3.74 -8.68 12.82
N ASP A 120 3.91 -9.97 12.52
CA ASP A 120 5.13 -10.72 12.82
C ASP A 120 6.27 -10.42 11.84
N GLY A 121 5.94 -9.88 10.66
CA GLY A 121 6.92 -9.36 9.71
C GLY A 121 7.62 -8.08 10.18
N TYR A 122 7.08 -7.37 11.19
CA TYR A 122 7.59 -6.11 11.71
C TYR A 122 7.89 -5.07 10.62
N PHE A 123 6.99 -4.94 9.64
CA PHE A 123 7.13 -3.95 8.57
C PHE A 123 7.09 -2.53 9.13
N SER A 124 7.97 -1.65 8.66
CA SER A 124 7.99 -0.24 9.08
C SER A 124 6.94 0.60 8.37
N ALA A 125 6.46 0.14 7.21
CA ALA A 125 5.37 0.72 6.44
C ALA A 125 4.84 -0.30 5.44
N VAL A 126 3.60 -0.12 4.99
CA VAL A 126 3.05 -0.84 3.83
C VAL A 126 2.64 0.15 2.76
N ALA A 127 2.78 -0.23 1.50
CA ALA A 127 2.39 0.62 0.39
C ALA A 127 1.89 -0.19 -0.81
N GLY A 128 1.14 0.47 -1.69
CA GLY A 128 0.81 -0.08 -2.99
C GLY A 128 0.28 0.96 -3.97
N ASP A 129 0.08 0.51 -5.21
CA ASP A 129 -0.49 1.31 -6.29
C ASP A 129 -2.03 1.29 -6.30
N GLN A 130 -2.69 0.42 -5.52
CA GLN A 130 -4.15 0.44 -5.42
C GLN A 130 -4.68 1.58 -4.51
N PRO A 131 -5.96 1.99 -4.65
CA PRO A 131 -6.54 3.09 -3.87
C PRO A 131 -6.74 2.81 -2.38
N GLY A 132 -6.92 1.54 -2.01
CA GLY A 132 -7.01 1.08 -0.64
C GLY A 132 -6.04 -0.07 -0.43
N PHE A 133 -5.18 -0.08 0.59
CA PHE A 133 -4.22 -1.18 0.75
C PHE A 133 -4.89 -2.56 0.85
N GLU A 134 -6.01 -2.64 1.58
CA GLU A 134 -6.85 -3.83 1.67
C GLU A 134 -7.91 -3.87 0.56
N CYS A 135 -8.38 -5.08 0.22
CA CYS A 135 -9.42 -5.26 -0.78
C CYS A 135 -10.69 -4.49 -0.40
N TRP A 136 -11.35 -3.90 -1.39
CA TRP A 136 -12.59 -3.14 -1.19
C TRP A 136 -13.76 -3.80 -1.93
N PRO A 137 -14.96 -3.96 -1.32
CA PRO A 137 -15.37 -3.46 0.00
C PRO A 137 -14.66 -4.18 1.16
N PRO A 138 -14.50 -3.51 2.31
CA PRO A 138 -13.78 -4.08 3.43
C PRO A 138 -14.57 -5.24 4.04
N GLY A 139 -13.85 -6.30 4.42
CA GLY A 139 -14.36 -7.40 5.22
C GLY A 139 -14.52 -7.04 6.71
N GLU A 140 -14.80 -8.05 7.52
CA GLU A 140 -14.95 -7.88 8.98
C GLU A 140 -13.63 -7.46 9.65
N VAL A 141 -12.51 -7.97 9.15
CA VAL A 141 -11.17 -7.57 9.55
C VAL A 141 -10.79 -6.29 8.81
N SER A 142 -10.45 -5.23 9.55
CA SER A 142 -9.97 -3.96 8.97
C SER A 142 -8.47 -3.83 9.17
N LEU A 143 -7.68 -4.09 8.12
CA LEU A 143 -6.23 -3.88 8.13
C LEU A 143 -5.90 -2.41 8.44
N HIS A 144 -6.70 -1.47 7.92
CA HIS A 144 -6.54 -0.04 8.25
C HIS A 144 -6.58 0.23 9.75
N ARG A 145 -7.48 -0.42 10.50
CA ARG A 145 -7.58 -0.26 11.95
C ARG A 145 -6.41 -0.90 12.69
N PHE A 146 -5.85 -1.99 12.20
CA PHE A 146 -4.68 -2.59 12.85
C PHE A 146 -3.40 -1.81 12.55
N LEU A 147 -3.15 -1.52 11.28
CA LEU A 147 -1.93 -0.85 10.84
C LEU A 147 -1.82 0.56 11.45
N LEU A 148 -2.85 1.40 11.32
CA LEU A 148 -2.73 2.81 11.68
C LEU A 148 -2.85 3.07 13.19
N PRO A 149 -4.02 2.92 13.85
CA PRO A 149 -4.16 3.31 15.26
C PRO A 149 -3.63 2.28 16.27
N LEU A 150 -3.46 1.01 15.91
CA LEU A 150 -3.00 -0.03 16.85
C LEU A 150 -1.48 -0.24 16.77
N TRP A 151 -0.94 -0.44 15.57
CA TRP A 151 0.48 -0.77 15.39
C TRP A 151 1.36 0.43 15.02
N GLY A 152 0.77 1.55 14.58
CA GLY A 152 1.52 2.72 14.15
C GLY A 152 2.28 2.51 12.84
N VAL A 153 1.84 1.56 12.01
CA VAL A 153 2.40 1.25 10.69
C VAL A 153 1.71 2.12 9.64
N PRO A 154 2.40 3.07 9.00
CA PRO A 154 1.81 3.92 7.98
C PRO A 154 1.47 3.13 6.71
N ILE A 155 0.42 3.59 6.03
CA ILE A 155 -0.08 3.03 4.77
C ILE A 155 0.16 4.05 3.65
N GLY A 156 0.78 3.61 2.57
CA GLY A 156 0.95 4.37 1.32
C GLY A 156 0.03 3.85 0.22
N GLU A 157 -0.78 4.71 -0.37
CA GLU A 157 -1.78 4.33 -1.39
C GLU A 157 -1.57 5.12 -2.68
N MET A 158 -1.95 4.53 -3.81
CA MET A 158 -1.81 5.10 -5.15
C MET A 158 -0.38 5.51 -5.52
N TRP A 159 0.61 4.71 -5.13
CA TRP A 159 2.01 4.95 -5.54
C TRP A 159 2.20 4.67 -7.04
N ASP A 160 2.93 5.55 -7.74
CA ASP A 160 3.36 5.28 -9.11
C ASP A 160 4.59 4.36 -9.09
N LEU A 161 4.34 3.07 -9.32
CA LEU A 161 5.35 2.01 -9.34
C LEU A 161 5.80 1.64 -10.76
N GLU A 162 5.29 2.31 -11.80
CA GLU A 162 5.74 2.10 -13.17
C GLU A 162 7.04 2.86 -13.43
N ARG A 163 7.21 4.02 -12.79
CA ARG A 163 8.42 4.84 -12.94
C ARG A 163 9.64 4.28 -12.22
N SER A 164 9.46 3.37 -11.25
CA SER A 164 10.54 2.77 -10.45
C SER A 164 11.13 1.47 -11.06
N GLN A 165 10.65 1.01 -12.21
CA GLN A 165 11.21 -0.13 -12.96
C GLN A 165 12.52 0.27 -13.67
N GLY A 166 13.56 0.61 -12.90
CA GLY A 166 14.94 0.52 -13.38
C GLY A 166 15.40 -0.95 -13.34
N PRO A 167 16.35 -1.38 -14.19
CA PRO A 167 16.82 -2.77 -14.17
C PRO A 167 17.38 -3.13 -12.79
N LEU A 168 16.86 -4.21 -12.20
CA LEU A 168 17.44 -4.85 -11.02
C LEU A 168 18.79 -5.44 -11.42
N VAL A 169 19.85 -4.63 -11.37
CA VAL A 169 21.21 -5.10 -11.56
C VAL A 169 21.56 -5.95 -10.34
N GLY A 170 21.49 -7.27 -10.51
CA GLY A 170 22.08 -8.21 -9.56
C GLY A 170 23.56 -7.87 -9.41
N HIS A 171 23.98 -7.54 -8.19
CA HIS A 171 25.40 -7.47 -7.88
C HIS A 171 25.98 -8.89 -7.95
N GLY A 172 26.40 -9.29 -9.15
CA GLY A 172 27.34 -10.37 -9.35
C GLY A 172 28.65 -9.98 -8.67
N GLN A 173 29.05 -10.77 -7.68
CA GLN A 173 30.41 -10.73 -7.15
C GLN A 173 31.34 -11.24 -8.25
N ASP A 174 32.14 -10.35 -8.83
CA ASP A 174 33.27 -10.73 -9.66
C ASP A 174 34.43 -11.12 -8.72
N SER A 175 34.79 -12.40 -8.79
CA SER A 175 36.01 -13.00 -8.24
C SER A 175 37.23 -12.70 -9.08
#